data_AF-A0A4V6N9H2-F1
#
_entry.id   AF-A0A4V6N9H2-F1
#
_cell.length_a   1.000
_cell.length_b   1.000
_cell.length_c   1.000
_cell.angle_alpha   90.00
_cell.angle_beta   90.00
_cell.angle_gamma   90.00
#
_symmetry.space_group_name_H-M   'P 1'
#
loop_
_entity.id
_entity.type
_entity.pdbx_description
1 polymer ?
#
loop_
_entity_poly.entity_id
_entity_poly.type
_entity_poly.pdbx_seq_one_letter_code
_entity_poly.pdbx_strand_id
1 'polypeptide(L)'
;MKRSDTRTLVEDVGKKRDAMAALALYDHSIQCGHKRIALLRYLDAKDLAAPLTRQHHAYAQTIASSLSVGDMESIAKQAVERSRQRWSAGAKKKCACGEHRRT
;
A
#
# COMPACT_ATOMS: atom_id res chain seq x y z
N MET A 1 0.63 8.26 16.53
CA MET A 1 0.33 8.87 15.22
C MET A 1 -1.09 9.44 15.26
N LYS A 2 -1.35 10.66 14.77
CA LYS A 2 -2.73 11.17 14.70
C LYS A 2 -3.43 10.55 13.48
N ARG A 3 -4.77 10.39 13.55
CA ARG A 3 -5.58 9.84 12.45
C ARG A 3 -5.38 10.61 11.13
N SER A 4 -5.11 11.91 11.22
CA SER A 4 -4.80 12.77 10.07
C SER A 4 -3.52 12.34 9.34
N ASP A 5 -2.45 12.00 10.08
CA ASP A 5 -1.15 11.59 9.49
C ASP A 5 -1.27 10.27 8.71
N THR A 6 -2.09 9.34 9.23
CA THR A 6 -2.35 8.08 8.53
C THR A 6 -3.06 8.30 7.20
N ARG A 7 -4.00 9.26 7.14
CA ARG A 7 -4.76 9.60 5.94
C ARG A 7 -3.87 10.24 4.88
N THR A 8 -3.00 11.18 5.29
CA THR A 8 -2.02 11.81 4.41
C THR A 8 -1.04 10.77 3.83
N LEU A 9 -0.56 9.83 4.64
CA LEU A 9 0.28 8.74 4.14
C LEU A 9 -0.48 7.80 3.20
N VAL A 10 -1.78 7.54 3.41
CA VAL A 10 -2.58 6.76 2.45
C VAL A 10 -2.62 7.48 1.11
N GLU A 11 -2.82 8.80 1.14
CA GLU A 11 -2.84 9.61 -0.05
C GLU A 11 -1.47 9.67 -0.73
N ASP A 12 -0.37 9.76 0.02
CA ASP A 12 0.98 9.77 -0.54
C ASP A 12 1.35 8.41 -1.16
N VAL A 13 1.02 7.30 -0.49
CA VAL A 13 1.17 5.95 -1.07
C VAL A 13 0.32 5.79 -2.34
N GLY A 14 -0.87 6.38 -2.36
CA GLY A 14 -1.78 6.35 -3.52
C GLY A 14 -1.35 7.25 -4.68
N LYS A 15 -0.95 8.49 -4.40
CA LYS A 15 -0.71 9.56 -5.38
C LYS A 15 0.76 9.69 -5.79
N LYS A 16 1.69 9.38 -4.90
CA LYS A 16 3.15 9.49 -5.12
C LYS A 16 3.83 8.14 -5.25
N ARG A 17 3.12 7.02 -5.00
CA ARG A 17 3.68 5.65 -5.04
C ARG A 17 4.91 5.52 -4.15
N ASP A 18 4.89 6.19 -3.01
CA ASP A 18 6.01 6.25 -2.09
C ASP A 18 6.12 4.94 -1.29
N ALA A 19 7.21 4.21 -1.52
CA ALA A 19 7.49 2.92 -0.89
C ALA A 19 7.85 3.06 0.60
N MET A 20 8.49 4.16 1.00
CA MET A 20 8.86 4.41 2.40
C MET A 20 7.63 4.79 3.22
N ALA A 21 6.70 5.55 2.63
CA ALA A 21 5.41 5.84 3.23
C ALA A 21 4.56 4.57 3.44
N ALA A 22 4.64 3.61 2.51
CA ALA A 22 3.95 2.32 2.63
C ALA A 22 4.52 1.49 3.79
N LEU A 23 5.84 1.50 3.97
CA LEU A 23 6.52 0.82 5.07
C LEU A 23 6.19 1.46 6.43
N ALA A 24 6.20 2.79 6.54
CA ALA A 24 5.81 3.48 7.77
C ALA A 24 4.35 3.21 8.17
N LEU A 25 3.44 3.13 7.20
CA LEU A 25 2.04 2.75 7.42
C LEU A 25 1.88 1.30 7.87
N TYR A 26 2.72 0.40 7.34
CA TYR A 26 2.74 -0.99 7.74
C TYR A 26 3.18 -1.11 9.20
N ASP A 27 4.32 -0.50 9.57
CA ASP A 27 4.83 -0.51 10.95
C ASP A 27 3.80 0.06 11.94
N HIS A 28 3.14 1.16 11.58
CA HIS A 28 2.06 1.72 12.39
C HIS A 28 0.85 0.78 12.53
N SER A 29 0.51 0.03 11.46
CA SER A 29 -0.58 -0.95 11.51
C SER A 29 -0.24 -2.15 12.39
N ILE A 30 1.03 -2.54 12.46
CA ILE A 30 1.53 -3.55 13.41
C ILE A 30 1.34 -3.03 14.85
N GLN A 31 1.77 -1.80 15.13
CA GLN A 31 1.62 -1.19 16.45
C GLN A 31 0.14 -1.05 16.89
N CYS A 32 -0.77 -0.79 15.95
CA CYS A 32 -2.21 -0.76 16.23
C CYS A 32 -2.88 -2.15 16.31
N GLY A 33 -2.18 -3.24 15.96
CA GLY A 33 -2.74 -4.59 15.99
C GLY A 33 -3.79 -4.88 14.89
N HIS A 34 -3.85 -4.05 13.84
CA HIS A 34 -4.85 -4.21 12.78
C HIS A 34 -4.44 -5.28 11.77
N LYS A 35 -4.85 -6.54 12.01
CA LYS A 35 -4.55 -7.70 11.14
C LYS A 35 -4.88 -7.48 9.65
N ARG A 36 -6.15 -7.13 9.36
CA ARG A 36 -6.66 -6.95 7.98
C ARG A 36 -5.97 -5.80 7.24
N ILE A 37 -5.81 -4.66 7.92
CA ILE A 37 -5.17 -3.46 7.33
C ILE A 37 -3.67 -3.68 7.16
N ALA A 38 -3.00 -4.34 8.12
CA ALA A 38 -1.58 -4.66 8.01
C ALA A 38 -1.30 -5.52 6.78
N LEU A 39 -2.13 -6.53 6.49
CA LEU A 39 -1.96 -7.38 5.31
C LEU A 39 -2.14 -6.58 4.00
N LEU A 40 -3.15 -5.70 3.94
CA LEU A 40 -3.38 -4.81 2.80
C LEU A 40 -2.17 -3.88 2.56
N ARG A 41 -1.59 -3.32 3.63
CA ARG A 41 -0.40 -2.45 3.56
C ARG A 41 0.86 -3.20 3.16
N TYR A 42 1.00 -4.44 3.62
CA TYR A 42 2.08 -5.30 3.19
C TYR A 42 2.00 -5.60 1.68
N LEU A 43 0.81 -5.87 1.14
CA LEU A 43 0.61 -6.03 -0.31
C LEU A 43 0.92 -4.74 -1.07
N ASP A 44 0.49 -3.58 -0.55
CA ASP A 44 0.82 -2.27 -1.12
C ASP A 44 2.34 -2.02 -1.15
N ALA A 45 3.04 -2.33 -0.05
CA ALA A 45 4.50 -2.20 0.04
C ALA A 45 5.23 -3.16 -0.90
N LYS A 46 4.70 -4.37 -1.09
CA LYS A 46 5.22 -5.36 -2.04
C LYS A 46 5.04 -4.89 -3.49
N ASP A 47 3.89 -4.33 -3.84
CA ASP A 47 3.61 -3.76 -5.18
C ASP A 47 4.53 -2.57 -5.50
N LEU A 48 4.86 -1.77 -4.47
CA LEU A 48 5.76 -0.62 -4.59
C LEU A 48 7.25 -0.97 -4.43
N ALA A 49 7.60 -2.26 -4.34
CA ALA A 49 8.97 -2.74 -4.15
C ALA A 49 9.69 -2.08 -2.95
N ALA A 50 8.96 -1.84 -1.85
CA ALA A 50 9.54 -1.30 -0.63
C ALA A 50 10.57 -2.26 -0.01
N PRO A 51 11.55 -1.74 0.75
CA PRO A 51 12.57 -2.56 1.42
C PRO A 51 11.96 -3.34 2.61
N LEU A 52 11.23 -4.40 2.28
CA LEU A 52 10.62 -5.32 3.24
C LEU A 52 11.71 -6.26 3.79
N THR A 53 11.76 -6.42 5.11
CA THR A 53 12.66 -7.36 5.79
C THR A 53 11.97 -8.70 5.99
N ARG A 54 12.75 -9.76 6.32
CA ARG A 54 12.20 -11.09 6.66
C ARG A 54 11.18 -11.04 7.79
N GLN A 55 11.32 -10.13 8.76
CA GLN A 55 10.36 -9.99 9.86
C GLN A 55 8.99 -9.52 9.36
N HIS A 56 8.95 -8.60 8.40
CA HIS A 56 7.69 -8.16 7.77
C HIS A 56 6.99 -9.32 7.05
N HIS A 57 7.77 -10.13 6.32
CA HIS A 57 7.25 -11.32 5.65
C HIS A 57 6.69 -12.35 6.64
N ALA A 58 7.40 -12.61 7.74
CA ALA A 58 6.97 -13.54 8.78
C ALA A 58 5.67 -13.07 9.45
N TYR A 59 5.58 -11.79 9.83
CA TYR A 59 4.38 -11.23 10.46
C TYR A 59 3.16 -11.28 9.53
N ALA A 60 3.35 -10.95 8.24
CA ALA A 60 2.30 -11.07 7.24
C ALA A 60 1.83 -12.54 7.08
N GLN A 61 2.75 -13.50 7.11
CA GLN A 61 2.43 -14.93 7.05
C GLN A 61 1.64 -15.38 8.28
N THR A 62 2.03 -14.98 9.49
CA THR A 62 1.29 -15.29 10.72
C THR A 62 -0.14 -14.74 10.69
N ILE A 63 -0.32 -13.52 10.18
CA ILE A 63 -1.66 -12.93 10.02
C ILE A 63 -2.46 -13.70 8.96
N ALA A 64 -1.85 -14.02 7.82
CA ALA A 64 -2.52 -14.77 6.76
C ALA A 64 -2.99 -16.15 7.25
N SER A 65 -2.17 -16.85 8.05
CA SER A 65 -2.54 -18.11 8.69
C SER A 65 -3.65 -17.97 9.73
N SER A 66 -3.84 -16.78 10.31
CA SER A 66 -4.90 -16.49 11.28
C SER A 66 -6.21 -16.03 10.64
N LEU A 67 -6.24 -15.77 9.33
CA LEU A 67 -7.41 -15.29 8.60
C LEU A 67 -8.06 -16.44 7.83
N SER A 68 -9.38 -16.35 7.65
CA SER A 68 -10.10 -17.28 6.78
C SER A 68 -9.78 -17.01 5.32
N VAL A 69 -9.94 -18.01 4.47
CA VAL A 69 -9.71 -17.92 3.01
C VAL A 69 -10.53 -16.77 2.40
N GLY A 70 -11.80 -16.63 2.79
CA GLY A 70 -12.66 -15.55 2.28
C GLY A 70 -12.19 -14.15 2.70
N ASP A 71 -11.55 -14.00 3.86
CA ASP A 71 -10.94 -12.74 4.26
C ASP A 71 -9.70 -12.43 3.42
N MET A 72 -8.87 -13.44 3.17
CA MET A 72 -7.69 -13.28 2.32
C MET A 72 -8.07 -12.88 0.90
N GLU A 73 -9.09 -13.51 0.31
CA GLU A 73 -9.58 -13.15 -1.03
C GLU A 73 -10.11 -11.71 -1.08
N SER A 74 -10.88 -11.30 -0.06
CA SER A 74 -11.39 -9.92 0.02
C SER A 74 -10.26 -8.90 0.12
N ILE A 75 -9.24 -9.18 0.93
CA ILE A 75 -8.05 -8.32 1.07
C ILE A 75 -7.26 -8.28 -0.23
N ALA A 76 -7.04 -9.42 -0.88
CA ALA A 76 -6.32 -9.50 -2.15
C ALA A 76 -7.05 -8.70 -3.25
N LYS A 77 -8.38 -8.83 -3.35
CA LYS A 77 -9.19 -8.08 -4.30
C LYS A 77 -9.10 -6.57 -4.05
N GLN A 78 -9.16 -6.14 -2.80
CA GLN A 78 -8.97 -4.73 -2.43
C GLN A 78 -7.56 -4.22 -2.76
N ALA A 79 -6.52 -5.02 -2.52
CA ALA A 79 -5.15 -4.66 -2.85
C ALA A 79 -4.96 -4.47 -4.36
N VAL A 80 -5.49 -5.40 -5.16
CA VAL A 80 -5.43 -5.34 -6.64
C VAL A 80 -6.20 -4.13 -7.16
N GLU A 81 -7.40 -3.87 -6.63
CA GLU A 81 -8.19 -2.70 -7.01
C GLU A 81 -7.47 -1.38 -6.67
N ARG A 82 -6.83 -1.31 -5.50
CA ARG A 82 -5.98 -0.18 -5.13
C ARG A 82 -4.76 -0.03 -6.03
N SER A 83 -4.07 -1.12 -6.37
CA SER A 83 -2.93 -1.08 -7.30
C SER A 83 -3.37 -0.60 -8.69
N ARG A 84 -4.51 -1.08 -9.20
CA ARG A 84 -5.12 -0.58 -10.44
C ARG A 84 -5.42 0.92 -10.36
N GLN A 85 -6.05 1.39 -9.30
CA GLN A 85 -6.32 2.81 -9.10
C GLN A 85 -5.02 3.64 -9.06
N ARG A 86 -3.95 3.14 -8.44
CA ARG A 86 -2.62 3.78 -8.45
C ARG A 86 -2.02 3.84 -9.84
N TRP A 87 -2.14 2.78 -10.63
CA TRP A 87 -1.64 2.75 -12.01
C TRP A 87 -2.45 3.68 -12.92
N SER A 88 -3.78 3.73 -12.76
CA SER A 88 -4.64 4.67 -13.50
C SER A 88 -4.38 6.14 -13.11
N ALA A 89 -4.12 6.42 -11.83
CA ALA A 89 -3.74 7.76 -11.37
C ALA A 89 -2.32 8.14 -11.83
N GLY A 90 -1.39 7.18 -11.85
CA GLY A 90 -0.04 7.36 -12.41
C GLY A 90 -0.06 7.58 -13.92
N ALA A 91 -0.96 6.91 -14.65
CA ALA A 91 -1.17 7.11 -16.09
C ALA A 91 -1.70 8.53 -16.39
N LYS A 92 -2.63 9.06 -15.58
CA LYS A 92 -3.05 10.46 -15.72
C LYS A 92 -1.92 11.46 -15.45
N LYS A 93 -0.99 11.16 -14.53
CA LYS A 93 0.21 12.01 -14.32
C LYS A 93 1.20 11.95 -15.49
N LYS A 94 1.32 10.82 -16.19
CA LYS A 94 2.18 10.73 -17.38
C LYS A 94 1.63 11.53 -18.57
N CYS A 95 0.31 11.61 -18.74
CA CYS A 95 -0.29 12.45 -19.77
C CYS A 95 -0.17 13.97 -19.51
N ALA A 96 0.11 14.41 -18.28
CA ALA A 96 0.24 15.83 -17.95
C ALA A 96 1.66 16.42 -18.16
N CYS A 97 2.65 15.61 -18.53
CA CYS A 97 4.02 16.07 -18.84
C CYS A 97 4.35 16.07 -20.34
N GLY A 98 3.34 15.98 -21.21
CA GLY A 98 3.52 15.88 -22.66
C GLY A 98 3.46 17.19 -23.46
N GLU A 99 3.18 18.34 -22.85
CA GLU A 99 2.89 19.58 -23.62
C GLU A 99 3.71 20.78 -23.15
N HIS A 100 5.04 20.65 -23.12
CA HIS A 100 5.96 21.80 -23.07
C HIS A 100 7.24 21.48 -23.87
N ARG A 101 7.10 21.19 -25.16
CA ARG A 101 8.21 21.37 -26.10
C ARG A 101 7.70 21.52 -27.53
N ARG A 102 7.51 22.76 -27.96
CA ARG A 102 7.93 23.21 -29.29
C ARG A 102 8.06 24.73 -29.28
N THR A 103 9.33 25.14 -29.30
CA THR A 103 9.86 26.40 -29.84
C THR A 103 9.30 26.69 -31.21
#